data_AF-J4NTM3-F1
#
_entry.id   AF-J4NTM3-F1
#
_cell.length_a   1.000
_cell.length_b   1.000
_cell.length_c   1.000
_cell.angle_alpha   90.00
_cell.angle_beta   90.00
_cell.angle_gamma   90.00
#
_symmetry.space_group_name_H-M   'P 1'
#
loop_
_entity.id
_entity.type
_entity.pdbx_description
1 polymer ?
#
loop_
_entity_poly.entity_id
_entity_poly.type
_entity_poly.pdbx_seq_one_letter_code
_entity_poly.pdbx_strand_id
1 'polypeptide(L)'
;MAEKLHIYTNNPTEGSKDGTEVSSGTELAPISVLLDAGKGEQKAVKCAVRCESGFHIDGTLTVKFVGDHANKWKAATDNKYTAETALESAEWKDVISLQNVRDTNTVFWVKAISTADEQPQNDTSVDIQAEGLLVSG
;
A
#
# COMPACT_ATOMS: atom_id res chain seq x y z
N MET A 1 5.47 20.81 6.00
CA MET A 1 6.37 20.06 6.91
C MET A 1 7.05 19.03 6.04
N ALA A 2 8.37 18.89 6.08
CA ALA A 2 9.05 17.94 5.18
C ALA A 2 8.54 16.53 5.49
N GLU A 3 8.00 15.90 4.46
CA GLU A 3 7.37 14.60 4.53
C GLU A 3 8.46 13.54 4.46
N LYS A 4 8.45 12.63 5.44
CA LYS A 4 9.57 11.71 5.69
C LYS A 4 9.17 10.25 5.59
N LEU A 5 7.95 9.99 5.09
CA LEU A 5 7.39 8.66 4.85
C LEU A 5 6.84 8.62 3.43
N HIS A 6 7.29 7.64 2.66
CA HIS A 6 6.97 7.50 1.24
C HIS A 6 6.47 6.10 0.94
N ILE A 7 5.52 6.00 0.01
CA ILE A 7 4.95 4.74 -0.46
C ILE A 7 5.47 4.49 -1.89
N TYR A 8 5.89 3.25 -2.13
CA TYR A 8 6.44 2.77 -3.38
C TYR A 8 5.61 1.62 -3.92
N THR A 9 5.46 1.55 -5.25
CA THR A 9 4.83 0.44 -5.96
C THR A 9 5.80 -0.13 -6.99
N ASN A 10 5.30 -0.92 -7.94
CA ASN A 10 6.08 -1.55 -9.02
C ASN A 10 7.08 -2.61 -8.51
N ASN A 11 6.57 -3.58 -7.76
CA ASN A 11 7.30 -4.75 -7.24
C ASN A 11 8.51 -4.43 -6.35
N PRO A 12 8.35 -3.63 -5.28
CA PRO A 12 9.45 -3.36 -4.37
C PRO A 12 9.96 -4.64 -3.69
N THR A 13 11.27 -4.70 -3.47
CA THR A 13 11.96 -5.78 -2.76
C THR A 13 12.13 -5.41 -1.29
N GLU A 14 11.78 -6.32 -0.37
CA GLU A 14 11.92 -6.12 1.07
C GLU A 14 13.38 -5.82 1.44
N GLY A 15 13.60 -4.79 2.26
CA GLY A 15 14.93 -4.39 2.72
C GLY A 15 15.78 -3.62 1.69
N SER A 16 15.31 -3.51 0.45
CA SER A 16 15.97 -2.74 -0.61
C SER A 16 15.41 -1.30 -0.71
N LYS A 17 15.84 -0.56 -1.73
CA LYS A 17 15.41 0.82 -2.04
C LYS A 17 14.79 0.96 -3.43
N ASP A 18 14.46 -0.17 -4.08
CA ASP A 18 13.81 -0.23 -5.38
C ASP A 18 12.29 0.02 -5.29
N GLY A 19 11.66 0.22 -6.45
CA GLY A 19 10.25 0.58 -6.58
C GLY A 19 10.06 1.98 -7.16
N THR A 20 8.81 2.31 -7.48
CA THR A 20 8.42 3.62 -7.99
C THR A 20 7.62 4.35 -6.93
N GLU A 21 8.09 5.52 -6.52
CA GLU A 21 7.37 6.35 -5.55
C GLU A 21 6.01 6.76 -6.12
N VAL A 22 4.96 6.57 -5.32
CA VAL A 22 3.58 6.96 -5.64
C VAL A 22 3.02 7.96 -4.65
N SER A 23 3.65 8.11 -3.47
CA SER A 23 3.29 9.16 -2.51
C SER A 23 3.72 10.53 -3.04
N SER A 24 2.83 11.50 -2.99
CA SER A 24 3.13 12.90 -3.34
C SER A 24 3.73 13.69 -2.17
N GLY A 25 4.18 12.99 -1.14
CA GLY A 25 4.64 13.56 0.13
C GLY A 25 3.56 13.50 1.21
N THR A 26 2.27 13.58 0.90
CA THR A 26 1.23 13.98 1.88
C THR A 26 0.80 12.92 2.91
N GLU A 27 1.62 11.90 3.19
CA GLU A 27 1.25 10.66 3.91
C GLU A 27 0.12 9.87 3.22
N LEU A 28 -0.34 10.39 2.07
CA LEU A 28 -1.36 9.90 1.17
C LEU A 28 -0.68 9.61 -0.16
N ALA A 29 -0.78 8.35 -0.56
CA ALA A 29 -0.34 7.93 -1.89
C ALA A 29 -1.55 7.61 -2.75
N PRO A 30 -1.78 8.36 -3.85
CA PRO A 30 -2.76 7.96 -4.83
C PRO A 30 -2.34 6.61 -5.40
N ILE A 31 -3.20 5.61 -5.24
CA ILE A 31 -3.00 4.31 -5.85
C ILE A 31 -3.99 4.15 -6.99
N SER A 32 -3.46 4.05 -8.21
CA SER A 32 -4.26 3.75 -9.39
C SER A 32 -4.03 2.30 -9.82
N VAL A 33 -5.09 1.50 -9.80
CA VAL A 33 -5.06 0.14 -10.34
C VAL A 33 -6.11 0.02 -11.42
N LEU A 34 -5.65 -0.33 -12.61
CA LEU A 34 -6.56 -0.69 -13.69
C LEU A 34 -7.11 -2.10 -13.39
N LEU A 35 -8.42 -2.14 -13.10
CA LEU A 35 -9.23 -3.32 -12.92
C LEU A 35 -10.16 -3.49 -14.12
N ASP A 36 -10.24 -4.71 -14.64
CA ASP A 36 -11.25 -5.06 -15.64
C ASP A 36 -12.56 -5.42 -14.91
N ALA A 37 -13.35 -4.39 -14.60
CA ALA A 37 -14.53 -4.49 -13.73
C ALA A 37 -15.61 -5.46 -14.24
N GLY A 38 -15.68 -5.69 -15.56
CA GLY A 38 -16.66 -6.58 -16.19
C GLY A 38 -16.52 -8.07 -15.84
N LYS A 39 -15.49 -8.46 -15.06
CA LYS A 39 -15.26 -9.85 -14.63
C LYS A 39 -15.22 -10.05 -13.11
N GLY A 40 -15.47 -9.01 -12.32
CA GLY A 40 -15.28 -9.09 -10.86
C GLY A 40 -13.83 -9.41 -10.48
N GLU A 41 -12.88 -8.85 -11.23
CA GLU A 41 -11.45 -9.12 -11.05
C GLU A 41 -10.93 -8.51 -9.73
N GLN A 42 -10.15 -9.30 -9.00
CA GLN A 42 -9.35 -8.82 -7.87
C GLN A 42 -7.90 -8.73 -8.31
N LYS A 43 -7.26 -7.61 -8.02
CA LYS A 43 -5.85 -7.40 -8.36
C LYS A 43 -5.07 -7.03 -7.13
N ALA A 44 -4.10 -7.87 -6.78
CA ALA A 44 -3.13 -7.56 -5.75
C ALA A 44 -1.97 -6.77 -6.34
N VAL A 45 -1.58 -5.72 -5.64
CA VAL A 45 -0.44 -4.87 -5.95
C VAL A 45 0.51 -4.91 -4.77
N LYS A 46 1.78 -5.14 -5.09
CA LYS A 46 2.85 -5.09 -4.11
C LYS A 46 3.25 -3.63 -3.88
N CYS A 47 3.16 -3.21 -2.63
CA CYS A 47 3.52 -1.88 -2.17
C CYS A 47 4.66 -1.98 -1.15
N ALA A 48 5.37 -0.89 -0.96
CA ALA A 48 6.31 -0.74 0.14
C ALA A 48 6.19 0.64 0.75
N VAL A 49 6.49 0.75 2.03
CA VAL A 49 6.63 2.01 2.73
C VAL A 49 8.07 2.15 3.21
N ARG A 50 8.59 3.37 3.12
CA ARG A 50 9.98 3.70 3.47
C ARG A 50 10.04 5.09 4.08
N CYS A 51 10.85 5.24 5.12
CA CYS A 51 11.19 6.55 5.66
C CYS A 51 12.34 7.20 4.88
N GLU A 52 12.46 8.53 4.99
CA GLU A 52 13.68 9.21 4.58
C GLU A 52 14.88 8.74 5.41
N SER A 53 16.09 8.79 4.84
CA SER A 53 17.31 8.41 5.55
C SER A 53 17.50 9.27 6.82
N GLY A 54 17.80 8.62 7.95
CA GLY A 54 17.86 9.27 9.27
C GLY A 54 16.52 9.30 10.02
N PHE A 55 15.45 8.74 9.44
CA PHE A 55 14.16 8.58 10.09
C PHE A 55 13.72 7.12 10.14
N HIS A 56 12.93 6.79 11.17
CA HIS A 56 12.26 5.51 11.30
C HIS A 56 10.92 5.69 12.02
N ILE A 57 10.07 4.68 11.92
CA ILE A 57 8.86 4.61 12.73
C ILE A 57 9.21 3.96 14.08
N ASP A 58 8.94 4.67 15.16
CA ASP A 58 8.97 4.13 16.52
C ASP A 58 7.68 3.34 16.78
N GLY A 59 7.81 2.02 16.88
CA GLY A 59 6.69 1.11 17.09
C GLY A 59 5.97 0.72 15.79
N THR A 60 4.67 0.99 15.74
CA THR A 60 3.75 0.48 14.71
C THR A 60 3.39 1.54 13.70
N LEU A 61 3.52 1.22 12.41
CA LEU A 61 2.91 1.98 11.33
C LEU A 61 1.57 1.34 10.97
N THR A 62 0.50 2.12 10.95
CA THR A 62 -0.82 1.71 10.53
C THR A 62 -1.06 2.12 9.09
N VAL A 63 -1.48 1.17 8.24
CA VAL A 63 -1.88 1.44 6.84
C VAL A 63 -3.38 1.25 6.70
N LYS A 64 -4.05 2.26 6.15
CA LYS A 64 -5.49 2.29 5.89
C LYS A 64 -5.79 2.98 4.56
N PHE A 65 -7.01 2.85 4.06
CA PHE A 65 -7.45 3.51 2.83
C PHE A 65 -8.41 4.65 3.15
N VAL A 66 -8.29 5.76 2.43
CA VAL A 66 -9.19 6.91 2.53
C VAL A 66 -9.69 7.29 1.14
N GLY A 67 -10.95 7.74 1.05
CA GLY A 67 -11.61 8.08 -0.21
C GLY A 67 -12.96 7.39 -0.39
N ASP A 68 -13.69 7.77 -1.44
CA ASP A 68 -15.07 7.31 -1.71
C ASP A 68 -15.19 5.79 -1.88
N HIS A 69 -14.14 5.13 -2.37
CA HIS A 69 -14.14 3.68 -2.59
C HIS A 69 -13.21 2.91 -1.65
N ALA A 70 -12.79 3.50 -0.52
CA ALA A 70 -11.87 2.86 0.42
C ALA A 70 -12.34 1.47 0.89
N ASN A 71 -13.66 1.24 0.97
CA ASN A 71 -14.25 -0.05 1.32
C ASN A 71 -13.98 -1.17 0.30
N LYS A 72 -13.63 -0.81 -0.94
CA LYS A 72 -13.26 -1.75 -2.02
C LYS A 72 -11.77 -2.08 -2.03
N TRP A 73 -11.00 -1.46 -1.14
CA TRP A 73 -9.58 -1.71 -0.99
C TRP A 73 -9.32 -2.47 0.30
N LYS A 74 -8.39 -3.42 0.24
CA LYS A 74 -7.91 -4.17 1.40
C LYS A 74 -6.40 -4.22 1.37
N ALA A 75 -5.78 -4.25 2.54
CA ALA A 75 -4.35 -4.40 2.72
C ALA A 75 -4.05 -5.73 3.40
N ALA A 76 -2.87 -6.28 3.15
CA ALA A 76 -2.35 -7.47 3.81
C ALA A 76 -0.85 -7.30 4.07
N THR A 77 -0.37 -7.88 5.16
CA THR A 77 1.08 -7.93 5.44
C THR A 77 1.76 -8.87 4.45
N ASP A 78 2.98 -8.54 4.02
CA ASP A 78 3.77 -9.47 3.23
C ASP A 78 4.19 -10.69 4.07
N ASN A 79 4.18 -11.86 3.45
CA ASN A 79 4.75 -13.08 3.99
C ASN A 79 5.48 -13.84 2.88
N LYS A 80 6.30 -13.12 2.11
CA LYS A 80 6.99 -13.61 0.90
C LYS A 80 6.02 -14.09 -0.19
N TYR A 81 4.91 -13.37 -0.35
CA TYR A 81 3.92 -13.70 -1.36
C TYR A 81 4.39 -13.26 -2.76
N THR A 82 3.78 -13.87 -3.78
CA THR A 82 3.71 -13.33 -5.14
C THR A 82 2.33 -12.68 -5.31
N ALA A 83 2.08 -11.97 -6.42
CA ALA A 83 0.76 -11.38 -6.65
C ALA A 83 -0.36 -12.44 -6.65
N GLU A 84 -0.08 -13.62 -7.18
CA GLU A 84 -0.99 -14.76 -7.18
C GLU A 84 -1.21 -15.31 -5.77
N THR A 85 -0.14 -15.65 -5.04
CA THR A 85 -0.29 -16.24 -3.70
C THR A 85 -0.80 -15.26 -2.67
N ALA A 86 -0.56 -13.95 -2.85
CA ALA A 86 -1.16 -12.91 -2.02
C ALA A 86 -2.68 -12.91 -2.18
N LEU A 87 -3.20 -12.96 -3.42
CA LEU A 87 -4.64 -13.01 -3.66
C LEU A 87 -5.29 -14.23 -3.00
N GLU A 88 -4.65 -15.40 -3.10
CA GLU A 88 -5.20 -16.66 -2.60
C GLU A 88 -5.04 -16.88 -1.10
N SER A 89 -3.92 -16.43 -0.51
CA SER A 89 -3.51 -16.82 0.85
C SER A 89 -3.29 -15.66 1.82
N ALA A 90 -3.24 -14.41 1.36
CA ALA A 90 -2.99 -13.30 2.27
C ALA A 90 -4.24 -12.97 3.11
N GLU A 91 -4.00 -12.53 4.34
CA GLU A 91 -5.06 -12.09 5.24
C GLU A 91 -5.42 -10.62 4.94
N TRP A 92 -6.47 -10.43 4.15
CA TRP A 92 -6.92 -9.12 3.70
C TRP A 92 -7.76 -8.40 4.76
N LYS A 93 -7.31 -7.20 5.16
CA LYS A 93 -7.94 -6.35 6.18
C LYS A 93 -8.14 -4.93 5.66
N ASP A 94 -9.07 -4.20 6.25
CA ASP A 94 -9.24 -2.76 6.01
C ASP A 94 -8.05 -1.95 6.53
N VAL A 95 -7.42 -2.43 7.59
CA VAL A 95 -6.29 -1.80 8.26
C VAL A 95 -5.26 -2.87 8.61
N ILE A 96 -3.99 -2.58 8.34
CA ILE A 96 -2.86 -3.43 8.74
C ILE A 96 -1.86 -2.64 9.58
N SER A 97 -1.07 -3.39 10.34
CA SER A 97 0.02 -2.86 11.16
C SER A 97 1.35 -3.38 10.64
N LEU A 98 2.25 -2.48 10.30
CA LEU A 98 3.63 -2.76 9.89
C LEU A 98 4.57 -2.40 11.04
N GLN A 99 5.68 -3.13 11.15
CA GLN A 99 6.71 -2.93 12.17
C GLN A 99 8.06 -2.70 11.49
N ASN A 100 9.02 -2.13 12.22
CA ASN A 100 10.39 -1.93 11.75
C ASN A 100 10.49 -1.11 10.45
N VAL A 101 9.60 -0.13 10.26
CA VAL A 101 9.65 0.75 9.09
C VAL A 101 10.82 1.73 9.23
N ARG A 102 11.73 1.69 8.27
CA ARG A 102 13.02 2.41 8.26
C ARG A 102 13.27 3.01 6.89
N ASP A 103 14.53 3.39 6.61
CA ASP A 103 14.97 3.86 5.30
C ASP A 103 15.07 2.76 4.23
N THR A 104 14.56 1.56 4.50
CA THR A 104 14.44 0.45 3.54
C THR A 104 13.00 0.02 3.37
N ASN A 105 12.71 -0.66 2.26
CA ASN A 105 11.37 -1.08 1.89
C ASN A 105 10.76 -2.04 2.92
N THR A 106 9.71 -1.58 3.61
CA THR A 106 8.79 -2.45 4.34
C THR A 106 7.62 -2.79 3.43
N VAL A 107 7.54 -4.04 3.00
CA VAL A 107 6.60 -4.49 1.97
C VAL A 107 5.23 -4.82 2.58
N PHE A 108 4.19 -4.47 1.84
CA PHE A 108 2.82 -4.89 2.10
C PHE A 108 2.06 -5.09 0.79
N TRP A 109 0.92 -5.74 0.85
CA TRP A 109 0.04 -5.96 -0.29
C TRP A 109 -1.21 -5.14 -0.15
N VAL A 110 -1.69 -4.64 -1.27
CA VAL A 110 -3.02 -4.04 -1.38
C VAL A 110 -3.77 -4.74 -2.47
N LYS A 111 -5.07 -4.93 -2.30
CA LYS A 111 -5.93 -5.38 -3.39
C LYS A 111 -7.07 -4.40 -3.58
N ALA A 112 -7.40 -4.20 -4.84
CA ALA A 112 -8.65 -3.56 -5.23
C ALA A 112 -9.65 -4.64 -5.64
N ILE A 113 -10.88 -4.48 -5.18
CA ILE A 113 -12.00 -5.38 -5.43
C ILE A 113 -12.99 -4.63 -6.33
N SER A 114 -13.19 -5.11 -7.55
CA SER A 114 -14.26 -4.60 -8.43
C SER A 114 -15.51 -5.45 -8.32
N THR A 115 -16.68 -4.83 -8.37
CA THR A 115 -17.95 -5.56 -8.53
C THR A 115 -18.34 -5.61 -10.01
N ALA A 116 -19.06 -6.67 -10.42
CA ALA A 116 -19.39 -6.95 -11.82
C ALA A 116 -20.39 -5.96 -12.45
N ASP A 117 -20.98 -5.07 -11.65
CA ASP A 117 -21.95 -4.05 -12.08
C ASP A 117 -21.29 -2.70 -12.44
N GLU A 118 -19.97 -2.62 -12.44
CA GLU A 118 -19.23 -1.38 -12.68
C GLU A 118 -18.53 -1.42 -14.05
N GLN A 119 -18.59 -0.32 -14.80
CA GLN A 119 -17.77 -0.17 -16.00
C GLN A 119 -16.29 -0.19 -15.61
N PRO A 120 -15.39 -0.73 -16.45
CA PRO A 120 -13.95 -0.69 -16.18
C PRO A 120 -13.51 0.76 -16.00
N GLN A 121 -13.18 1.11 -14.77
CA GLN A 121 -12.77 2.45 -14.37
C GLN A 121 -11.46 2.32 -13.61
N ASN A 122 -10.55 3.26 -13.89
CA ASN A 122 -9.38 3.43 -13.05
C ASN A 122 -9.85 4.09 -11.75
N ASP A 123 -9.79 3.35 -10.65
CA ASP A 123 -10.08 3.95 -9.35
C ASP A 123 -8.94 4.90 -9.01
N THR A 124 -9.25 6.20 -9.01
CA THR A 124 -8.32 7.28 -8.67
C THR A 124 -8.81 8.07 -7.46
N SER A 125 -9.87 7.57 -6.81
CA SER A 125 -10.55 8.25 -5.70
C SER A 125 -10.10 7.71 -4.34
N VAL A 126 -9.15 6.77 -4.32
CA VAL A 126 -8.66 6.13 -3.10
C VAL A 126 -7.18 6.40 -2.93
N ASP A 127 -6.84 6.90 -1.75
CA ASP A 127 -5.47 7.09 -1.30
C ASP A 127 -5.12 6.07 -0.22
N ILE A 128 -3.88 5.60 -0.24
CA ILE A 128 -3.30 4.85 0.87
C ILE A 128 -2.80 5.85 1.91
N GLN A 129 -3.32 5.76 3.12
CA GLN A 129 -2.86 6.52 4.26
C GLN A 129 -1.99 5.65 5.18
N ALA A 130 -0.76 6.11 5.43
CA ALA A 130 0.18 5.46 6.33
C ALA A 130 0.48 6.38 7.53
N GLU A 131 0.08 5.97 8.73
CA GLU A 131 0.22 6.75 9.96
C GLU A 131 1.11 6.02 10.97
N GLY A 132 2.09 6.72 11.54
CA GLY A 132 2.95 6.17 12.58
C GLY A 132 3.78 7.25 13.26
N LEU A 133 4.33 6.92 14.44
CA LEU A 133 5.20 7.84 15.16
C LEU A 133 6.57 7.89 14.49
N LEU A 134 6.79 8.91 13.68
CA LEU A 134 8.08 9.13 13.04
C LEU A 134 9.07 9.77 14.02
N VAL A 135 10.25 9.16 14.15
CA VAL A 135 11.35 9.65 14.98
C VAL A 135 12.63 9.79 14.15
N SER A 136 13.45 10.78 14.50
CA SER A 136 14.82 10.88 13.99
C SER A 136 15.72 9.94 14.78
N GLY A 137 16.52 9.13 14.08
CA GLY A 137 17.49 8.21 14.66
C GLY A 137 18.92 8.61 14.33
#